data_AF-X6M664-F1
#
_entry.id   AF-X6M664-F1
#
_cell.length_a   1.000
_cell.length_b   1.000
_cell.length_c   1.000
_cell.angle_alpha   90.00
_cell.angle_beta   90.00
_cell.angle_gamma   90.00
#
_symmetry.space_group_name_H-M   'P 1'
#
loop_
_entity.id
_entity.type
_entity.pdbx_description
1 polymer ?
#
loop_
_entity_poly.entity_id
_entity_poly.type
_entity_poly.pdbx_seq_one_letter_code
_entity_poly.pdbx_strand_id
1 'polypeptide(L)'
;MNREDMLKALRKIPQSCVYEEHQAKIRGKSGGHMVILHPNEHEKINKIYEKYKEISKVIEDVQMEITELEENGKKAKDKVMTCCKSIKSSIETYEQQMMEKIESYKNMKKQILTDHLNHLHTIEQLFKVKNEEINHCINDSDININDRKLKLQQLLDDSSVQTISWNNHGKQVDTVIDIDSFDSLFDSVKHLFQQYMVIHERGIIKMDQVQLIDSNNEKPLIHVQWNVDNICDMWRHACCTYQLEVEPTQMKNKDVNIQGWKVIAQIKGEKDKHNGSIQYGDEKENSLEWGNTYSLRMRICGCDGISYSHYSDIATLETNTFDSIIIEKKENIQSKLLLLYRGSRDGFASKDFHSKCDGKGPTVTVVLSDKYSHVFGGYTSLPWTSEAGWKSDATAFLYLLRSGKGDKPEKWVINTNYENQA
;
A
#
# COMPACT_ATOMS: atom_id res chain seq x y z
N MET A 1 -15.39 -48.49 -35.02
CA MET A 1 -15.88 -49.16 -36.24
C MET A 1 -15.53 -48.27 -37.41
N ASN A 2 -14.60 -48.68 -38.28
CA ASN A 2 -14.16 -47.79 -39.36
C ASN A 2 -15.26 -47.70 -40.44
N ARG A 3 -15.17 -46.69 -41.33
CA ARG A 3 -16.15 -46.46 -42.41
C ARG A 3 -16.37 -47.70 -43.28
N GLU A 4 -15.32 -48.50 -43.47
CA GLU A 4 -15.33 -49.70 -44.31
C GLU A 4 -16.12 -50.86 -43.66
N ASP A 5 -16.01 -51.02 -42.34
CA ASP A 5 -16.77 -52.00 -41.56
C ASP A 5 -18.27 -51.69 -41.57
N MET A 6 -18.60 -50.39 -41.46
CA MET A 6 -19.97 -49.90 -41.50
C MET A 6 -20.62 -50.15 -42.88
N LEU A 7 -19.87 -49.89 -43.96
CA LEU A 7 -20.34 -50.18 -45.33
C LEU A 7 -20.49 -51.68 -45.59
N LYS A 8 -19.62 -52.54 -45.04
CA LYS A 8 -19.76 -54.01 -45.14
C LYS A 8 -21.01 -54.53 -44.43
N ALA A 9 -21.35 -53.97 -43.27
CA ALA A 9 -22.57 -54.32 -42.55
C ALA A 9 -23.83 -53.87 -43.32
N LEU A 10 -23.82 -52.63 -43.84
CA LEU A 10 -24.95 -52.07 -44.58
C LEU A 10 -25.21 -52.76 -45.93
N ARG A 11 -24.19 -53.37 -46.56
CA ARG A 11 -24.34 -54.21 -47.76
C ARG A 11 -25.00 -55.57 -47.50
N LYS A 12 -25.29 -55.94 -46.24
CA LYS A 12 -25.97 -57.18 -45.88
C LYS A 12 -27.44 -56.97 -45.49
N ILE A 13 -27.89 -55.72 -45.42
CA ILE A 13 -29.26 -55.36 -45.00
C ILE A 13 -30.07 -54.99 -46.24
N PRO A 14 -31.09 -55.77 -46.63
CA PRO A 14 -31.81 -55.56 -47.89
C PRO A 14 -32.50 -54.20 -48.05
N GLN A 15 -32.90 -53.55 -46.94
CA GLN A 15 -33.55 -52.23 -46.97
C GLN A 15 -32.56 -51.04 -47.01
N SER A 16 -31.25 -51.28 -47.01
CA SER A 16 -30.24 -50.22 -47.02
C SER A 16 -30.02 -49.68 -48.43
N CYS A 17 -29.91 -48.36 -48.60
CA CYS A 17 -29.54 -47.74 -49.88
C CYS A 17 -28.18 -48.24 -50.40
N VAL A 18 -27.24 -48.57 -49.49
CA VAL A 18 -25.93 -49.14 -49.83
C VAL A 18 -26.04 -50.57 -50.36
N TYR A 19 -27.04 -51.33 -49.90
CA TYR A 19 -27.35 -52.65 -50.44
C TYR A 19 -27.92 -52.53 -51.86
N GLU A 20 -28.88 -51.63 -52.07
CA GLU A 20 -29.49 -51.41 -53.39
C GLU A 20 -28.48 -50.91 -54.43
N GLU A 21 -27.60 -49.97 -54.07
CA GLU A 21 -26.52 -49.49 -54.96
C GLU A 21 -25.51 -50.59 -55.30
N HIS A 22 -25.16 -51.44 -54.33
CA HIS A 22 -24.26 -52.57 -54.56
C HIS A 22 -24.90 -53.61 -55.48
N GLN A 23 -26.19 -53.90 -55.32
CA GLN A 23 -26.95 -54.77 -56.21
C GLN A 23 -27.14 -54.17 -57.62
N ALA A 24 -27.34 -52.85 -57.72
CA ALA A 24 -27.44 -52.14 -58.99
C ALA A 24 -26.11 -52.15 -59.78
N LYS A 25 -24.97 -52.06 -59.08
CA LYS A 25 -23.63 -52.24 -59.66
C LYS A 25 -23.39 -53.67 -60.16
N ILE A 26 -23.79 -54.69 -59.41
CA ILE A 26 -23.70 -56.10 -59.86
C ILE A 26 -24.58 -56.35 -61.10
N ARG A 27 -25.74 -55.68 -61.20
CA ARG A 27 -26.67 -55.78 -62.33
C ARG A 27 -26.31 -54.89 -63.54
N GLY A 28 -25.14 -54.26 -63.55
CA GLY A 28 -24.63 -53.53 -64.72
C GLY A 28 -25.41 -52.26 -65.10
N LYS A 29 -26.27 -51.72 -64.24
CA LYS A 29 -26.95 -50.42 -64.46
C LYS A 29 -26.33 -49.35 -63.56
N SER A 30 -25.20 -48.80 -64.01
CA SER A 30 -24.56 -47.63 -63.38
C SER A 30 -25.06 -46.35 -64.08
N GLY A 31 -26.21 -45.83 -63.65
CA GLY A 31 -26.59 -44.46 -63.98
C GLY A 31 -25.69 -43.49 -63.23
N GLY A 32 -24.72 -42.89 -63.92
CA GLY A 32 -23.91 -41.81 -63.35
C GLY A 32 -24.76 -40.56 -63.17
N HIS A 33 -24.88 -40.06 -61.94
CA HIS A 33 -25.50 -38.76 -61.68
C HIS A 33 -24.45 -37.68 -61.93
N MET A 34 -24.74 -36.74 -62.83
CA MET A 34 -23.89 -35.59 -63.14
C MET A 34 -24.48 -34.35 -62.46
N VAL A 35 -23.72 -33.74 -61.55
CA VAL A 35 -24.08 -32.47 -60.90
C VAL A 35 -23.48 -31.35 -61.73
N ILE A 36 -24.32 -30.55 -62.41
CA ILE A 36 -23.88 -29.34 -63.12
C ILE A 36 -24.01 -28.18 -62.15
N LEU A 37 -22.88 -27.66 -61.64
CA LEU A 37 -22.85 -26.43 -60.85
C LEU A 37 -22.84 -25.24 -61.79
N HIS A 38 -23.74 -24.28 -61.58
CA HIS A 38 -23.68 -23.02 -62.31
C HIS A 38 -22.38 -22.27 -61.95
N PRO A 39 -21.69 -21.57 -62.86
CA PRO A 39 -20.43 -20.89 -62.56
C PRO A 39 -20.47 -19.98 -61.32
N ASN A 40 -21.60 -19.30 -61.09
CA ASN A 40 -21.84 -18.48 -59.89
C ASN A 40 -21.87 -19.29 -58.57
N GLU A 41 -22.28 -20.55 -58.60
CA GLU A 41 -22.28 -21.44 -57.42
C GLU A 41 -20.87 -21.94 -57.14
N HIS A 42 -20.10 -22.26 -58.18
CA HIS A 42 -18.70 -22.63 -58.07
C HIS A 42 -17.86 -21.48 -57.46
N GLU A 43 -18.12 -20.23 -57.87
CA GLU A 43 -17.46 -19.07 -57.28
C GLU A 43 -17.80 -18.87 -55.79
N LYS A 44 -19.07 -19.10 -55.40
CA LYS A 44 -19.49 -19.03 -53.99
C LYS A 44 -18.82 -20.12 -53.15
N ILE A 45 -18.72 -21.35 -53.68
CA ILE A 45 -18.03 -22.46 -53.01
C ILE A 45 -16.54 -22.16 -52.83
N ASN A 46 -15.88 -21.63 -53.87
CA ASN A 46 -14.47 -21.24 -53.78
C ASN A 46 -14.26 -20.13 -52.74
N LYS A 47 -15.14 -19.12 -52.67
CA LYS A 47 -15.08 -18.10 -51.61
C LYS A 47 -15.22 -18.68 -50.21
N ILE A 48 -16.08 -19.68 -50.00
CA ILE A 48 -16.22 -20.36 -48.71
C ILE A 48 -14.95 -21.15 -48.38
N TYR A 49 -14.37 -21.84 -49.35
CA TYR A 49 -13.15 -22.62 -49.16
C TYR A 49 -11.95 -21.75 -48.81
N GLU A 50 -11.75 -20.61 -49.49
CA GLU A 50 -10.68 -19.66 -49.15
C GLU A 50 -10.87 -19.08 -47.75
N LYS A 51 -12.10 -18.69 -47.37
CA LYS A 51 -12.38 -18.25 -45.99
C LYS A 51 -12.12 -19.33 -44.95
N TYR A 52 -12.49 -20.58 -45.23
CA TYR A 52 -12.19 -21.71 -44.35
C TYR A 52 -10.67 -21.85 -44.14
N LYS A 53 -9.89 -21.73 -45.22
CA LYS A 53 -8.43 -21.80 -45.17
C LYS A 53 -7.83 -20.66 -44.35
N GLU A 54 -8.33 -19.43 -44.52
CA GLU A 54 -7.94 -18.27 -43.71
C GLU A 54 -8.25 -18.50 -42.23
N ILE A 55 -9.46 -18.94 -41.89
CA ILE A 55 -9.86 -19.23 -40.51
C ILE A 55 -9.03 -20.37 -39.91
N SER A 56 -8.76 -21.43 -40.68
CA SER A 56 -7.95 -22.56 -40.22
C SER A 56 -6.55 -22.11 -39.83
N LYS A 57 -5.94 -21.21 -40.62
CA LYS A 57 -4.64 -20.62 -40.30
C LYS A 57 -4.69 -19.79 -39.00
N VAL A 58 -5.71 -18.94 -38.85
CA VAL A 58 -5.89 -18.14 -37.62
C VAL A 58 -6.07 -19.04 -36.39
N ILE A 59 -6.78 -20.18 -36.52
CA ILE A 59 -6.92 -21.14 -35.43
C ILE A 59 -5.55 -21.73 -35.03
N GLU A 60 -4.73 -22.11 -36.01
CA GLU A 60 -3.37 -22.61 -35.75
C GLU A 60 -2.49 -21.56 -35.07
N ASP A 61 -2.55 -20.30 -35.54
CA ASP A 61 -1.81 -19.18 -34.95
C ASP A 61 -2.23 -18.95 -33.49
N VAL A 62 -3.54 -18.94 -33.18
CA VAL A 62 -4.06 -18.78 -31.81
C VAL A 62 -3.69 -19.97 -30.91
N GLN A 63 -3.70 -21.20 -31.43
CA GLN A 63 -3.26 -22.38 -30.66
C GLN A 63 -1.77 -22.29 -30.28
N MET A 64 -0.94 -21.77 -31.19
CA MET A 64 0.47 -21.52 -30.94
C MET A 64 0.65 -20.43 -29.87
N GLU A 65 -0.09 -19.32 -29.95
CA GLU A 65 -0.08 -18.27 -28.92
C GLU A 65 -0.50 -18.79 -27.53
N ILE A 66 -1.51 -19.67 -27.46
CA ILE A 66 -1.92 -20.32 -26.19
C ILE A 66 -0.77 -21.16 -25.63
N THR A 67 -0.11 -21.95 -26.46
CA THR A 67 1.01 -22.80 -26.05
C THR A 67 2.18 -21.95 -25.55
N GLU A 68 2.50 -20.86 -26.24
CA GLU A 68 3.53 -19.91 -25.83
C GLU A 68 3.18 -19.24 -24.48
N LEU A 69 1.93 -18.86 -24.28
CA LEU A 69 1.44 -18.29 -23.02
C LEU A 69 1.61 -19.28 -21.85
N GLU A 70 1.28 -20.56 -22.04
CA GLU A 70 1.49 -21.60 -21.03
C GLU A 70 2.97 -21.78 -20.68
N GLU A 71 3.85 -21.79 -21.68
CA GLU A 71 5.30 -21.89 -21.48
C GLU A 71 5.87 -20.67 -20.75
N ASN A 72 5.44 -19.46 -21.14
CA ASN A 72 5.81 -18.22 -20.47
C ASN A 72 5.30 -18.17 -19.03
N GLY A 73 4.09 -18.67 -18.78
CA GLY A 73 3.54 -18.85 -17.43
C GLY A 73 4.40 -19.78 -16.57
N LYS A 74 4.92 -20.87 -17.15
CA LYS A 74 5.86 -21.77 -16.47
C LYS A 74 7.19 -21.08 -16.16
N LYS A 75 7.79 -20.39 -17.14
CA LYS A 75 9.04 -19.61 -16.96
C LYS A 75 8.90 -18.55 -15.86
N ALA A 76 7.75 -17.86 -15.80
CA ALA A 76 7.47 -16.87 -14.75
C ALA A 76 7.43 -17.52 -13.36
N LYS A 77 6.75 -18.66 -13.21
CA LYS A 77 6.73 -19.43 -11.95
C LYS A 77 8.13 -19.86 -11.52
N ASP A 78 8.95 -20.34 -12.46
CA ASP A 78 10.32 -20.77 -12.18
C ASP A 78 11.22 -19.59 -11.75
N LYS A 79 11.05 -18.41 -12.36
CA LYS A 79 11.74 -17.17 -11.95
C LYS A 79 11.40 -16.77 -10.52
N VAL A 80 10.10 -16.74 -10.18
CA VAL A 80 9.62 -16.41 -8.82
C VAL A 80 10.21 -17.40 -7.81
N MET A 81 10.10 -18.70 -8.08
CA MET A 81 10.62 -19.74 -7.20
C MET A 81 12.14 -19.64 -7.01
N THR A 82 12.89 -19.35 -8.07
CA THR A 82 14.34 -19.18 -8.00
C THR A 82 14.72 -17.96 -7.16
N CYS A 83 14.06 -16.82 -7.40
CA CYS A 83 14.28 -15.59 -6.64
C CYS A 83 14.00 -15.78 -5.14
N CYS A 84 12.85 -16.38 -4.79
CA CYS A 84 12.51 -16.66 -3.39
C CYS A 84 13.52 -17.60 -2.73
N LYS A 85 14.01 -18.62 -3.44
CA LYS A 85 15.07 -19.51 -2.94
C LYS A 85 16.37 -18.76 -2.66
N SER A 86 16.78 -17.87 -3.56
CA SER A 86 17.99 -17.04 -3.38
C SER A 86 17.86 -16.10 -2.17
N ILE A 87 16.70 -15.46 -1.99
CA ILE A 87 16.45 -14.59 -0.83
C ILE A 87 16.48 -15.41 0.46
N LYS A 88 15.80 -16.56 0.49
CA LYS A 88 15.82 -17.45 1.65
C LYS A 88 17.25 -17.85 2.04
N SER A 89 18.05 -18.28 1.07
CA SER A 89 19.44 -18.68 1.31
C SER A 89 20.30 -17.50 1.79
N SER A 90 20.05 -16.29 1.29
CA SER A 90 20.74 -15.08 1.75
C SER A 90 20.40 -14.75 3.20
N ILE A 91 19.12 -14.87 3.59
CA ILE A 91 18.66 -14.70 4.97
C ILE A 91 19.30 -15.76 5.88
N GLU A 92 19.25 -17.03 5.50
CA GLU A 92 19.87 -18.13 6.25
C GLU A 92 21.38 -17.92 6.44
N THR A 93 22.07 -17.39 5.42
CA THR A 93 23.51 -17.07 5.51
C THR A 93 23.76 -15.91 6.47
N TYR A 94 22.94 -14.86 6.42
CA TYR A 94 23.08 -13.70 7.31
C TYR A 94 22.78 -14.07 8.77
N GLU A 95 21.78 -14.92 9.00
CA GLU A 95 21.46 -15.48 10.32
C GLU A 95 22.69 -16.21 10.90
N GLN A 96 23.31 -17.09 10.12
CA GLN A 96 24.54 -17.79 10.54
C GLN A 96 25.68 -16.82 10.89
N GLN A 97 25.91 -15.81 10.05
CA GLN A 97 26.93 -14.79 10.30
C GLN A 97 26.67 -13.99 11.59
N MET A 98 25.40 -13.69 11.91
CA MET A 98 25.08 -13.00 13.16
C MET A 98 25.25 -13.90 14.38
N MET A 99 24.87 -15.17 14.29
CA MET A 99 25.12 -16.14 15.36
C MET A 99 26.62 -16.26 15.66
N GLU A 100 27.47 -16.33 14.63
CA GLU A 100 28.93 -16.35 14.80
C GLU A 100 29.47 -15.08 15.46
N LYS A 101 28.97 -13.90 15.08
CA LYS A 101 29.36 -12.63 15.70
C LYS A 101 28.96 -12.57 17.17
N ILE A 102 27.75 -12.99 17.51
CA ILE A 102 27.26 -13.07 18.90
C ILE A 102 28.14 -14.02 19.71
N GLU A 103 28.44 -15.21 19.17
CA GLU A 103 29.27 -16.21 19.83
C GLU A 103 30.70 -15.69 20.08
N SER A 104 31.30 -15.04 19.08
CA SER A 104 32.62 -14.42 19.19
C SER A 104 32.64 -13.34 20.29
N TYR A 105 31.64 -12.47 20.30
CA TYR A 105 31.54 -11.39 21.29
C TYR A 105 31.33 -11.92 22.71
N LYS A 106 30.47 -12.93 22.87
CA LYS A 106 30.27 -13.65 24.14
C LYS A 106 31.59 -14.27 24.64
N ASN A 107 32.34 -14.93 23.75
CA ASN A 107 33.61 -15.57 24.11
C ASN A 107 34.68 -14.54 24.49
N MET A 108 34.73 -13.39 23.82
CA MET A 108 35.61 -12.28 24.19
C MET A 108 35.29 -11.75 25.60
N LYS A 109 34.01 -11.49 25.90
CA LYS A 109 33.58 -11.07 27.26
C LYS A 109 33.91 -12.13 28.31
N LYS A 110 33.68 -13.40 28.00
CA LYS A 110 34.01 -14.53 28.89
C LYS A 110 35.50 -14.61 29.19
N GLN A 111 36.36 -14.37 28.19
CA GLN A 111 37.82 -14.37 28.39
C GLN A 111 38.24 -13.29 29.38
N ILE A 112 37.76 -12.06 29.22
CA ILE A 112 38.06 -10.95 30.13
C ILE A 112 37.65 -11.27 31.57
N LEU A 113 36.45 -11.84 31.76
CA LEU A 113 35.98 -12.26 33.08
C LEU A 113 36.83 -13.40 33.66
N THR A 114 37.27 -14.33 32.82
CA THR A 114 38.13 -15.45 33.23
C THR A 114 39.51 -14.95 33.65
N ASP A 115 40.09 -13.99 32.93
CA ASP A 115 41.39 -13.40 33.26
C ASP A 115 41.32 -12.63 34.59
N HIS A 116 40.24 -11.87 34.82
CA HIS A 116 40.00 -11.23 36.12
C HIS A 116 39.83 -12.24 37.25
N LEU A 117 39.07 -13.32 37.02
CA LEU A 117 38.87 -14.39 38.00
C LEU A 117 40.20 -15.04 38.39
N ASN A 118 41.06 -15.34 37.40
CA ASN A 118 42.38 -15.91 37.64
C ASN A 118 43.30 -14.95 38.42
N HIS A 119 43.22 -13.65 38.13
CA HIS A 119 43.98 -12.64 38.85
C HIS A 119 43.54 -12.57 40.32
N LEU A 120 42.24 -12.52 40.57
CA LEU A 120 41.67 -12.52 41.92
C LEU A 120 42.06 -13.78 42.69
N HIS A 121 42.00 -14.96 42.05
CA HIS A 121 42.41 -16.21 42.68
C HIS A 121 43.90 -16.20 43.03
N THR A 122 44.75 -15.64 42.17
CA THR A 122 46.19 -15.49 42.45
C THR A 122 46.41 -14.62 43.69
N ILE A 123 45.69 -13.49 43.79
CA ILE A 123 45.79 -12.62 44.96
C ILE A 123 45.26 -13.34 46.21
N GLU A 124 44.12 -14.02 46.12
CA GLU A 124 43.55 -14.82 47.21
C GLU A 124 44.57 -15.83 47.76
N GLN A 125 45.26 -16.58 46.90
CA GLN A 125 46.29 -17.54 47.32
C GLN A 125 47.48 -16.84 48.01
N LEU A 126 47.93 -15.70 47.49
CA LEU A 126 49.01 -14.92 48.12
C LEU A 126 48.63 -14.49 49.54
N PHE A 127 47.43 -13.93 49.73
CA PHE A 127 46.95 -13.54 51.06
C PHE A 127 46.74 -14.74 51.98
N LYS A 128 46.28 -15.88 51.44
CA LYS A 128 46.11 -17.11 52.22
C LYS A 128 47.44 -17.62 52.77
N VAL A 129 48.47 -17.72 51.94
CA VAL A 129 49.81 -18.15 52.36
C VAL A 129 50.37 -17.21 53.43
N LYS A 130 50.28 -15.90 53.21
CA LYS A 130 50.74 -14.91 54.21
C LYS A 130 50.00 -15.04 55.55
N ASN A 131 48.69 -15.28 55.50
CA ASN A 131 47.90 -15.46 56.71
C ASN A 131 48.31 -16.74 57.47
N GLU A 132 48.61 -17.83 56.75
CA GLU A 132 49.15 -19.06 57.33
C GLU A 132 50.53 -18.82 57.98
N GLU A 133 51.44 -18.08 57.34
CA GLU A 133 52.75 -17.72 57.90
C GLU A 133 52.64 -16.87 59.17
N ILE A 134 51.73 -15.89 59.20
CA ILE A 134 51.45 -15.06 60.39
C ILE A 134 50.90 -15.94 61.52
N ASN A 135 49.92 -16.81 61.23
CA ASN A 135 49.34 -17.70 62.22
C ASN A 135 50.37 -18.69 62.80
N HIS A 136 51.28 -19.18 61.97
CA HIS A 136 52.39 -20.02 62.43
C HIS A 136 53.32 -19.23 63.36
N CYS A 137 53.72 -18.01 62.99
CA CYS A 137 54.59 -17.17 63.81
C CYS A 137 53.97 -16.79 65.18
N ILE A 138 52.65 -16.60 65.24
CA ILE A 138 51.92 -16.29 66.48
C ILE A 138 51.87 -17.50 67.41
N ASN A 139 51.63 -18.70 66.87
CA ASN A 139 51.40 -19.90 67.66
C ASN A 139 52.65 -20.74 67.92
N ASP A 140 53.79 -20.40 67.32
CA ASP A 140 55.06 -21.08 67.54
C ASP A 140 55.62 -20.80 68.95
N SER A 141 55.66 -21.83 69.79
CA SER A 141 56.09 -21.78 71.19
C SER A 141 57.60 -21.62 71.36
N ASP A 142 58.40 -21.87 70.32
CA ASP A 142 59.87 -21.88 70.40
C ASP A 142 60.50 -20.50 70.10
N ILE A 143 59.71 -19.54 69.62
CA ILE A 143 60.18 -18.18 69.30
C ILE A 143 60.07 -17.25 70.53
N ASN A 144 61.16 -16.56 70.87
CA ASN A 144 61.19 -15.53 71.92
C ASN A 144 60.33 -14.31 71.52
N ILE A 145 59.70 -13.63 72.49
CA ILE A 145 58.85 -12.45 72.31
C ILE A 145 59.48 -11.37 71.41
N ASN A 146 60.79 -11.10 71.56
CA ASN A 146 61.47 -10.07 70.77
C ASN A 146 61.65 -10.50 69.30
N ASP A 147 62.00 -11.76 69.05
CA ASP A 147 62.16 -12.30 67.69
C ASP A 147 60.81 -12.45 66.99
N ARG A 148 59.76 -12.84 67.73
CA ARG A 148 58.37 -12.89 67.23
C ARG A 148 57.91 -11.51 66.78
N LYS A 149 58.20 -10.47 67.59
CA LYS A 149 57.87 -9.08 67.25
C LYS A 149 58.59 -8.62 65.99
N LEU A 150 59.88 -8.92 65.85
CA LEU A 150 60.67 -8.54 64.66
C LEU A 150 60.17 -9.24 63.40
N LYS A 151 59.86 -10.55 63.50
CA LYS A 151 59.41 -11.37 62.38
C LYS A 151 58.00 -11.00 61.92
N LEU A 152 57.10 -10.68 62.85
CA LEU A 152 55.79 -10.10 62.53
C LEU A 152 55.94 -8.73 61.87
N GLN A 153 56.85 -7.87 62.34
CA GLN A 153 57.12 -6.59 61.71
C GLN A 153 57.58 -6.77 60.26
N GLN A 154 58.49 -7.71 59.99
CA GLN A 154 58.95 -8.01 58.63
C GLN A 154 57.84 -8.56 57.72
N LEU A 155 56.97 -9.42 58.23
CA LEU A 155 55.84 -9.96 57.45
C LEU A 155 54.77 -8.90 57.13
N LEU A 156 54.59 -7.93 58.03
CA LEU A 156 53.63 -6.83 57.88
C LEU A 156 54.18 -5.66 57.03
N ASP A 157 55.49 -5.41 57.08
CA ASP A 157 56.19 -4.39 56.28
C ASP A 157 56.57 -4.88 54.87
N ASP A 158 56.23 -6.12 54.53
CA ASP A 158 56.50 -6.66 53.20
C ASP A 158 55.68 -5.90 52.14
N SER A 159 56.42 -5.15 51.32
CA SER A 159 55.93 -4.33 50.20
C SER A 159 54.92 -5.05 49.29
N SER A 160 54.98 -6.38 49.18
CA SER A 160 54.02 -7.16 48.41
C SER A 160 52.57 -7.05 48.91
N VAL A 161 52.32 -6.69 50.18
CA VAL A 161 50.98 -6.52 50.76
C VAL A 161 50.46 -5.10 50.55
N GLN A 162 51.34 -4.09 50.64
CA GLN A 162 50.96 -2.68 50.52
C GLN A 162 50.77 -2.21 49.06
N THR A 163 51.36 -2.92 48.08
CA THR A 163 51.32 -2.52 46.66
C THR A 163 50.10 -3.07 45.89
N ILE A 164 49.30 -3.96 46.50
CA ILE A 164 48.14 -4.55 45.83
C ILE A 164 46.97 -3.56 45.94
N SER A 165 46.85 -2.68 44.95
CA SER A 165 45.72 -1.76 44.77
C SER A 165 44.43 -2.55 44.52
N TRP A 166 43.68 -2.85 45.58
CA TRP A 166 42.32 -3.39 45.49
C TRP A 166 41.29 -2.27 45.29
N ASN A 167 40.97 -1.97 44.04
CA ASN A 167 39.83 -1.12 43.71
C ASN A 167 38.55 -1.96 43.65
N ASN A 168 37.72 -1.86 44.70
CA ASN A 168 36.44 -2.57 44.82
C ASN A 168 35.30 -1.93 43.99
N HIS A 169 35.62 -1.16 42.95
CA HIS A 169 34.62 -0.56 42.07
C HIS A 169 34.16 -1.60 41.03
N GLY A 170 33.27 -2.47 41.50
CA GLY A 170 32.51 -3.39 40.66
C GLY A 170 31.77 -2.65 39.55
N LYS A 171 32.19 -2.92 38.32
CA LYS A 171 31.36 -3.13 37.13
C LYS A 171 32.30 -3.56 36.00
N GLN A 172 32.81 -4.79 36.11
CA GLN A 172 33.64 -5.41 35.09
C GLN A 172 32.74 -6.18 34.13
N VAL A 173 32.64 -5.67 32.90
CA VAL A 173 31.96 -6.25 31.74
C VAL A 173 30.43 -6.28 31.85
N ASP A 174 29.76 -5.48 31.02
CA ASP A 174 28.32 -5.60 30.77
C ASP A 174 28.02 -7.02 30.23
N THR A 175 27.21 -7.80 30.95
CA THR A 175 26.88 -9.18 30.60
C THR A 175 25.74 -9.30 29.60
N VAL A 176 25.04 -8.20 29.30
CA VAL A 176 23.93 -8.20 28.36
C VAL A 176 24.46 -8.23 26.92
N ILE A 177 23.85 -9.05 26.09
CA ILE A 177 23.97 -9.00 24.63
C ILE A 177 22.56 -8.70 24.15
N ASP A 178 22.31 -7.44 23.81
CA ASP A 178 21.00 -6.99 23.32
C ASP A 178 21.01 -6.95 21.79
N ILE A 179 19.86 -7.22 21.19
CA ILE A 179 19.65 -7.16 19.74
C ILE A 179 18.34 -6.41 19.51
N ASP A 180 18.38 -5.38 18.67
CA ASP A 180 17.20 -4.57 18.35
C ASP A 180 16.02 -5.43 17.84
N SER A 181 14.80 -5.01 18.16
CA SER A 181 13.57 -5.69 17.68
C SER A 181 13.48 -5.64 16.14
N PHE A 182 13.20 -6.80 15.54
CA PHE A 182 13.08 -6.97 14.08
C PHE A 182 11.65 -6.87 13.56
N ASP A 183 10.66 -6.63 14.41
CA ASP A 183 9.24 -6.75 14.05
C ASP A 183 8.84 -5.78 12.92
N SER A 184 9.39 -4.55 12.93
CA SER A 184 9.15 -3.53 11.90
C SER A 184 9.84 -3.82 10.56
N LEU A 185 10.95 -4.58 10.59
CA LEU A 185 11.69 -4.98 9.39
C LEU A 185 10.90 -6.02 8.59
N PHE A 186 10.23 -6.96 9.27
CA PHE A 186 9.43 -7.98 8.60
C PHE A 186 8.29 -7.37 7.78
N ASP A 187 7.57 -6.40 8.35
CA ASP A 187 6.50 -5.68 7.65
C ASP A 187 7.03 -4.89 6.45
N SER A 188 8.23 -4.28 6.59
CA SER A 188 8.90 -3.57 5.51
C SER A 188 9.26 -4.50 4.36
N VAL A 189 9.86 -5.68 4.65
CA VAL A 189 10.21 -6.69 3.64
C VAL A 189 8.97 -7.24 2.95
N LYS A 190 7.90 -7.51 3.71
CA LYS A 190 6.60 -7.96 3.17
C LYS A 190 6.02 -6.92 2.21
N HIS A 191 6.07 -5.64 2.56
CA HIS A 191 5.60 -4.55 1.70
C HIS A 191 6.41 -4.45 0.41
N LEU A 192 7.74 -4.58 0.47
CA LEU A 192 8.60 -4.64 -0.70
C LEU A 192 8.22 -5.81 -1.61
N PHE A 193 7.98 -7.01 -1.07
CA PHE A 193 7.51 -8.14 -1.89
C PHE A 193 6.18 -7.84 -2.57
N GLN A 194 5.22 -7.24 -1.88
CA GLN A 194 3.92 -6.86 -2.46
C GLN A 194 4.05 -5.77 -3.53
N GLN A 195 5.09 -4.94 -3.47
CA GLN A 195 5.36 -3.92 -4.48
C GLN A 195 6.03 -4.48 -5.73
N TYR A 196 7.02 -5.37 -5.55
CA TYR A 196 7.92 -5.78 -6.63
C TYR A 196 7.61 -7.16 -7.22
N MET A 197 6.96 -8.06 -6.48
CA MET A 197 6.55 -9.39 -6.97
C MET A 197 5.10 -9.37 -7.46
N VAL A 198 4.88 -8.67 -8.57
CA VAL A 198 3.58 -8.56 -9.23
C VAL A 198 3.66 -8.96 -10.70
N ILE A 199 2.52 -9.35 -11.28
CA ILE A 199 2.43 -9.63 -12.72
C ILE A 199 2.35 -8.30 -13.45
N HIS A 200 3.39 -7.98 -14.23
CA HIS A 200 3.43 -6.77 -15.04
C HIS A 200 2.84 -7.01 -16.43
N GLU A 201 1.92 -6.14 -16.81
CA GLU A 201 1.31 -6.08 -18.14
C GLU A 201 1.73 -4.82 -18.87
N ARG A 202 1.54 -4.82 -20.20
CA ARG A 202 1.82 -3.65 -21.03
C ARG A 202 0.81 -2.54 -20.75
N GLY A 203 1.32 -1.36 -20.41
CA GLY A 203 0.55 -0.14 -20.19
C GLY A 203 1.40 0.90 -19.47
N ILE A 204 1.34 2.15 -19.92
CA ILE A 204 2.07 3.27 -19.34
C ILE A 204 1.05 4.27 -18.81
N ILE A 205 1.17 4.63 -17.55
CA ILE A 205 0.34 5.65 -16.92
C ILE A 205 1.18 6.89 -16.61
N LYS A 206 0.65 8.05 -16.97
CA LYS A 206 1.30 9.35 -16.76
C LYS A 206 0.36 10.23 -15.95
N MET A 207 0.88 10.81 -14.87
CA MET A 207 0.18 11.85 -14.13
C MET A 207 0.49 13.19 -14.80
N ASP A 208 -0.45 13.69 -15.59
CA ASP A 208 -0.26 14.91 -16.38
C ASP A 208 -0.29 16.17 -15.51
N GLN A 209 -1.10 16.15 -14.45
CA GLN A 209 -1.30 17.31 -13.58
C GLN A 209 -1.55 16.88 -12.15
N VAL A 210 -0.71 17.35 -11.22
CA VAL A 210 -0.90 17.21 -9.77
C VAL A 210 -0.88 18.61 -9.16
N GLN A 211 -2.01 19.07 -8.65
CA GLN A 211 -2.16 20.43 -8.15
C GLN A 211 -2.94 20.48 -6.85
N LEU A 212 -2.60 21.43 -5.99
CA LEU A 212 -3.35 21.77 -4.80
C LEU A 212 -4.55 22.67 -5.20
N ILE A 213 -5.77 22.27 -4.84
CA ILE A 213 -6.99 22.98 -5.27
C ILE A 213 -7.40 24.07 -4.29
N ASP A 214 -7.21 23.84 -2.99
CA ASP A 214 -7.83 24.71 -1.97
C ASP A 214 -6.98 24.83 -0.71
N SER A 215 -6.60 26.07 -0.39
CA SER A 215 -5.87 26.47 0.81
C SER A 215 -6.77 26.87 1.98
N ASN A 216 -8.10 26.76 1.85
CA ASN A 216 -9.07 27.16 2.89
C ASN A 216 -9.75 25.97 3.60
N ASN A 217 -9.38 24.74 3.28
CA ASN A 217 -9.83 23.54 4.00
C ASN A 217 -8.88 23.18 5.17
N GLU A 218 -9.45 22.59 6.23
CA GLU A 218 -8.70 22.09 7.40
C GLU A 218 -7.58 21.10 7.01
N LYS A 219 -7.73 20.41 5.87
CA LYS A 219 -6.72 19.53 5.27
C LYS A 219 -6.47 19.86 3.78
N PRO A 220 -5.28 19.53 3.23
CA PRO A 220 -4.97 19.74 1.82
C PRO A 220 -5.94 18.98 0.90
N LEU A 221 -6.44 19.68 -0.13
CA LEU A 221 -7.23 19.11 -1.22
C LEU A 221 -6.39 19.13 -2.51
N ILE A 222 -6.28 17.98 -3.17
CA ILE A 222 -5.44 17.80 -4.37
C ILE A 222 -6.28 17.37 -5.56
N HIS A 223 -5.90 17.84 -6.75
CA HIS A 223 -6.39 17.37 -8.03
C HIS A 223 -5.28 16.59 -8.72
N VAL A 224 -5.58 15.36 -9.12
CA VAL A 224 -4.68 14.55 -9.93
C VAL A 224 -5.39 14.21 -11.23
N GLN A 225 -4.77 14.53 -12.36
CA GLN A 225 -5.19 14.12 -13.70
C GLN A 225 -4.14 13.17 -14.29
N TRP A 226 -4.62 12.17 -15.02
CA TRP A 226 -3.76 11.18 -15.62
C TRP A 226 -4.23 10.77 -17.01
N ASN A 227 -3.29 10.23 -17.78
CA ASN A 227 -3.50 9.63 -19.07
C ASN A 227 -2.76 8.28 -19.13
N VAL A 228 -3.27 7.38 -19.97
CA VAL A 228 -2.81 6.03 -20.11
C VAL A 228 -2.60 5.67 -21.58
N ASP A 229 -1.38 5.24 -21.88
CA ASP A 229 -0.95 4.81 -23.20
C ASP A 229 -0.72 3.28 -23.25
N ASN A 230 -0.84 2.69 -24.45
CA ASN A 230 -0.44 1.30 -24.75
C ASN A 230 -1.08 0.22 -23.86
N ILE A 231 -2.36 0.40 -23.50
CA ILE A 231 -3.11 -0.57 -22.69
C ILE A 231 -3.47 -1.82 -23.51
N CYS A 232 -3.23 -3.00 -22.93
CA CYS A 232 -3.71 -4.29 -23.43
C CYS A 232 -5.25 -4.35 -23.56
N ASP A 233 -5.76 -4.97 -24.63
CA ASP A 233 -7.20 -5.10 -24.89
C ASP A 233 -7.99 -5.75 -23.74
N MET A 234 -7.36 -6.63 -22.95
CA MET A 234 -7.99 -7.23 -21.78
C MET A 234 -8.44 -6.18 -20.75
N TRP A 235 -7.67 -5.12 -20.53
CA TRP A 235 -8.05 -4.01 -19.64
C TRP A 235 -9.09 -3.06 -20.25
N ARG A 236 -9.29 -3.11 -21.58
CA ARG A 236 -10.36 -2.37 -22.25
C ARG A 236 -11.73 -3.00 -22.00
N HIS A 237 -11.76 -4.31 -21.77
CA HIS A 237 -12.98 -5.10 -21.61
C HIS A 237 -13.30 -5.45 -20.14
N ALA A 238 -12.29 -5.53 -19.27
CA ALA A 238 -12.44 -5.67 -17.83
C ALA A 238 -12.17 -4.30 -17.17
N CYS A 239 -13.13 -3.75 -16.42
CA CYS A 239 -12.97 -2.45 -15.75
C CYS A 239 -11.72 -2.47 -14.85
N CYS A 240 -10.67 -1.77 -15.24
CA CYS A 240 -9.44 -1.66 -14.44
C CYS A 240 -9.66 -0.76 -13.22
N THR A 241 -8.74 -0.78 -12.26
CA THR A 241 -8.74 0.13 -11.10
C THR A 241 -7.43 0.89 -11.06
N TYR A 242 -7.49 2.21 -10.95
CA TYR A 242 -6.33 3.05 -10.73
C TYR A 242 -6.03 3.14 -9.23
N GLN A 243 -4.77 2.91 -8.85
CA GLN A 243 -4.31 3.06 -7.47
C GLN A 243 -3.39 4.26 -7.38
N LEU A 244 -3.77 5.23 -6.56
CA LEU A 244 -2.95 6.39 -6.21
C LEU A 244 -2.30 6.16 -4.86
N GLU A 245 -0.97 6.29 -4.82
CA GLU A 245 -0.18 6.11 -3.61
C GLU A 245 0.56 7.40 -3.25
N VAL A 246 0.74 7.61 -1.95
CA VAL A 246 1.49 8.74 -1.41
C VAL A 246 2.53 8.28 -0.39
N GLU A 247 3.64 9.01 -0.34
CA GLU A 247 4.68 8.87 0.68
C GLU A 247 5.14 10.26 1.15
N PRO A 248 5.15 10.56 2.46
CA PRO A 248 5.66 11.82 2.98
C PRO A 248 7.19 11.85 2.90
N THR A 249 7.76 12.90 2.31
CA THR A 249 9.22 13.03 2.13
C THR A 249 9.88 14.02 3.08
N GLN A 250 9.14 15.00 3.61
CA GLN A 250 9.60 15.90 4.67
C GLN A 250 8.48 16.15 5.67
N MET A 251 8.66 15.69 6.91
CA MET A 251 7.75 15.94 8.03
C MET A 251 8.34 17.02 8.94
N LYS A 252 7.61 18.12 9.14
CA LYS A 252 8.01 19.18 10.10
C LYS A 252 7.55 18.91 11.53
N ASN A 253 6.64 17.96 11.76
CA ASN A 253 6.29 17.45 13.08
C ASN A 253 7.08 16.16 13.38
N LYS A 254 7.82 16.16 14.50
CA LYS A 254 8.73 15.09 14.94
C LYS A 254 8.05 13.87 15.54
N ASP A 255 6.79 13.62 15.18
CA ASP A 255 6.15 12.35 15.43
C ASP A 255 5.74 11.82 14.07
N VAL A 256 6.43 10.80 13.57
CA VAL A 256 5.80 9.65 12.91
C VAL A 256 6.88 8.66 12.43
N ASN A 257 6.60 7.44 12.88
CA ASN A 257 7.11 6.14 12.49
C ASN A 257 7.25 6.02 10.96
N ILE A 258 8.39 5.50 10.49
CA ILE A 258 8.71 5.31 9.07
C ILE A 258 7.53 4.57 8.38
N GLN A 259 6.81 5.25 7.49
CA GLN A 259 5.73 4.62 6.71
C GLN A 259 6.01 4.82 5.22
N GLY A 260 6.27 3.69 4.53
CA GLY A 260 6.40 3.66 3.08
C GLY A 260 5.08 3.96 2.36
N TRP A 261 5.13 3.95 1.03
CA TRP A 261 3.98 4.19 0.15
C TRP A 261 2.65 3.60 0.63
N LYS A 262 1.66 4.48 0.78
CA LYS A 262 0.30 4.14 1.19
C LYS A 262 -0.69 4.45 0.07
N VAL A 263 -1.58 3.50 -0.23
CA VAL A 263 -2.71 3.71 -1.15
C VAL A 263 -3.70 4.68 -0.51
N ILE A 264 -3.95 5.80 -1.17
CA ILE A 264 -4.87 6.84 -0.71
C ILE A 264 -6.18 6.86 -1.49
N ALA A 265 -6.19 6.38 -2.74
CA ALA A 265 -7.40 6.28 -3.53
C ALA A 265 -7.37 5.08 -4.47
N GLN A 266 -8.54 4.48 -4.68
CA GLN A 266 -8.79 3.46 -5.70
C GLN A 266 -9.92 3.94 -6.63
N ILE A 267 -9.59 4.25 -7.88
CA ILE A 267 -10.55 4.78 -8.85
C ILE A 267 -10.90 3.68 -9.85
N LYS A 268 -12.19 3.33 -9.94
CA LYS A 268 -12.65 2.38 -10.96
C LYS A 268 -12.57 3.03 -12.34
N GLY A 269 -11.86 2.38 -13.25
CA GLY A 269 -11.75 2.78 -14.65
C GLY A 269 -13.05 2.54 -15.41
N GLU A 270 -13.30 3.42 -16.38
CA GLU A 270 -14.43 3.31 -17.29
C GLU A 270 -14.01 2.62 -18.58
N LYS A 271 -14.98 1.94 -19.22
CA LYS A 271 -14.75 1.27 -20.48
C LYS A 271 -14.33 2.28 -21.56
N ASP A 272 -13.30 1.93 -22.33
CA ASP A 272 -12.78 2.71 -23.47
C ASP A 272 -12.29 4.15 -23.13
N LYS A 273 -12.11 4.49 -21.85
CA LYS A 273 -11.46 5.74 -21.43
C LYS A 273 -9.97 5.54 -21.15
N HIS A 274 -9.17 6.47 -21.64
CA HIS A 274 -7.70 6.47 -21.48
C HIS A 274 -7.20 7.56 -20.53
N ASN A 275 -8.08 8.35 -19.95
CA ASN A 275 -7.73 9.42 -19.03
C ASN A 275 -8.70 9.46 -17.85
N GLY A 276 -8.30 10.17 -16.80
CA GLY A 276 -9.15 10.37 -15.63
C GLY A 276 -8.66 11.51 -14.77
N SER A 277 -9.49 11.85 -13.79
CA SER A 277 -9.18 12.87 -12.81
C SER A 277 -9.81 12.50 -11.46
N ILE A 278 -9.10 12.77 -10.37
CA ILE A 278 -9.61 12.63 -9.01
C ILE A 278 -9.31 13.88 -8.21
N GLN A 279 -10.26 14.27 -7.37
CA GLN A 279 -10.00 15.19 -6.27
C GLN A 279 -9.92 14.37 -4.98
N TYR A 280 -8.78 14.45 -4.30
CA TYR A 280 -8.55 13.72 -3.05
C TYR A 280 -8.29 14.70 -1.92
N GLY A 281 -8.98 14.52 -0.80
CA GLY A 281 -8.79 15.31 0.42
C GLY A 281 -10.06 15.78 1.12
N ASP A 282 -11.24 15.62 0.49
CA ASP A 282 -12.57 15.83 1.12
C ASP A 282 -13.09 14.55 1.83
N GLU A 283 -12.31 13.48 1.82
CA GLU A 283 -12.70 12.21 2.42
C GLU A 283 -12.57 12.23 3.95
N LYS A 284 -13.40 11.43 4.64
CA LYS A 284 -13.39 11.31 6.10
C LYS A 284 -12.01 10.93 6.67
N GLU A 285 -11.21 10.20 5.89
CA GLU A 285 -9.86 9.72 6.24
C GLU A 285 -8.76 10.36 5.37
N ASN A 286 -8.80 11.68 5.16
CA ASN A 286 -7.70 12.36 4.47
C ASN A 286 -6.38 12.26 5.27
N SER A 287 -5.37 11.60 4.71
CA SER A 287 -4.05 11.41 5.34
C SER A 287 -3.05 12.53 5.04
N LEU A 288 -3.42 13.54 4.25
CA LEU A 288 -2.58 14.68 3.94
C LEU A 288 -2.72 15.75 5.04
N GLU A 289 -1.60 16.38 5.36
CA GLU A 289 -1.49 17.48 6.33
C GLU A 289 -0.75 18.65 5.70
N TRP A 290 -1.10 19.86 6.11
CA TRP A 290 -0.45 21.09 5.69
C TRP A 290 0.99 21.19 6.20
N GLY A 291 1.87 21.86 5.43
CA GLY A 291 3.27 22.10 5.81
C GLY A 291 4.23 20.94 5.53
N ASN A 292 3.78 19.90 4.84
CA ASN A 292 4.57 18.73 4.45
C ASN A 292 4.76 18.63 2.93
N THR A 293 5.79 17.90 2.52
CA THR A 293 6.03 17.51 1.13
C THR A 293 5.69 16.04 0.94
N TYR A 294 4.99 15.73 -0.15
CA TYR A 294 4.52 14.40 -0.50
C TYR A 294 5.02 13.99 -1.88
N SER A 295 5.43 12.73 -2.00
CA SER A 295 5.66 12.06 -3.28
C SER A 295 4.40 11.26 -3.64
N LEU A 296 3.92 11.42 -4.87
CA LEU A 296 2.77 10.72 -5.41
C LEU A 296 3.21 9.83 -6.57
N ARG A 297 2.60 8.66 -6.69
CA ARG A 297 2.73 7.79 -7.86
C ARG A 297 1.42 7.06 -8.12
N MET A 298 1.20 6.67 -9.37
CA MET A 298 -0.02 5.98 -9.75
C MET A 298 0.26 4.72 -10.57
N ARG A 299 -0.58 3.71 -10.43
CA ARG A 299 -0.55 2.50 -11.28
C ARG A 299 -1.94 2.02 -11.61
N ILE A 300 -2.02 1.15 -12.62
CA ILE A 300 -3.24 0.46 -13.03
C ILE A 300 -3.20 -0.94 -12.44
N CYS A 301 -4.35 -1.38 -11.96
CA CYS A 301 -4.61 -2.71 -11.48
C CYS A 301 -5.67 -3.36 -12.38
N GLY A 302 -5.34 -4.50 -12.97
CA GLY A 302 -6.20 -5.29 -13.83
C GLY A 302 -6.57 -6.63 -13.19
N CYS A 303 -7.64 -7.25 -13.69
CA CYS A 303 -8.09 -8.58 -13.27
C CYS A 303 -8.25 -8.71 -11.74
N ASP A 304 -8.97 -7.77 -11.11
CA ASP A 304 -9.27 -7.76 -9.67
C ASP A 304 -8.06 -7.89 -8.74
N GLY A 305 -6.91 -7.30 -9.09
CA GLY A 305 -5.70 -7.36 -8.24
C GLY A 305 -4.63 -8.34 -8.73
N ILE A 306 -4.85 -9.03 -9.86
CA ILE A 306 -3.93 -10.04 -10.35
C ILE A 306 -2.77 -9.43 -11.15
N SER A 307 -3.03 -8.42 -11.98
CA SER A 307 -2.00 -7.80 -12.83
C SER A 307 -1.92 -6.29 -12.67
N TYR A 308 -0.75 -5.73 -12.95
CA TYR A 308 -0.41 -4.34 -12.66
C TYR A 308 0.37 -3.72 -13.83
N SER A 309 0.16 -2.41 -14.04
CA SER A 309 1.09 -1.62 -14.85
C SER A 309 2.37 -1.33 -14.06
N HIS A 310 3.37 -0.80 -14.75
CA HIS A 310 4.43 -0.06 -14.06
C HIS A 310 3.83 1.19 -13.41
N TYR A 311 4.48 1.69 -12.37
CA TYR A 311 4.13 2.98 -11.79
C TYR A 311 4.42 4.11 -12.78
N SER A 312 3.66 5.19 -12.66
CA SER A 312 3.99 6.48 -13.26
C SER A 312 5.31 7.01 -12.69
N ASP A 313 5.85 8.02 -13.37
CA ASP A 313 6.84 8.90 -12.76
C ASP A 313 6.28 9.53 -11.46
N ILE A 314 7.18 9.82 -10.53
CA ILE A 314 6.82 10.39 -9.23
C ILE A 314 6.51 11.88 -9.40
N ALA A 315 5.34 12.31 -8.95
CA ALA A 315 4.99 13.72 -8.82
C ALA A 315 5.24 14.19 -7.39
N THR A 316 5.85 15.36 -7.23
CA THR A 316 6.06 15.98 -5.91
C THR A 316 4.99 17.02 -5.65
N LEU A 317 4.40 17.00 -4.45
CA LEU A 317 3.40 17.94 -3.99
C LEU A 317 3.86 18.58 -2.68
N GLU A 318 3.98 19.91 -2.69
CA GLU A 318 4.23 20.69 -1.49
C GLU A 318 2.91 21.28 -0.98
N THR A 319 2.63 21.06 0.31
CA THR A 319 1.49 21.66 0.98
C THR A 319 1.97 22.87 1.77
N ASN A 320 1.40 24.04 1.48
CA ASN A 320 1.75 25.28 2.20
C ASN A 320 1.35 25.18 3.68
N THR A 321 1.93 26.00 4.55
CA THR A 321 1.35 26.20 5.87
C THR A 321 -0.03 26.85 5.71
N PHE A 322 -1.04 26.32 6.40
CA PHE A 322 -2.37 26.92 6.40
C PHE A 322 -2.33 28.24 7.17
N ASP A 323 -2.15 29.34 6.46
CA ASP A 323 -2.40 30.69 6.97
C ASP A 323 -3.76 31.12 6.41
N SER A 324 -4.77 31.25 7.27
CA SER A 324 -6.14 31.58 6.86
C SER A 324 -6.20 32.99 6.25
N ILE A 325 -6.21 33.08 4.92
CA ILE A 325 -6.29 34.35 4.17
C ILE A 325 -7.66 35.05 4.37
N ILE A 326 -8.70 34.34 4.82
CA ILE A 326 -10.04 34.90 5.03
C ILE A 326 -10.10 35.82 6.27
N ILE A 327 -9.17 35.70 7.22
CA ILE A 327 -9.17 36.48 8.48
C ILE A 327 -8.16 37.64 8.45
N GLU A 328 -7.49 37.93 7.34
CA GLU A 328 -6.61 39.10 7.27
C GLU A 328 -7.18 40.25 6.42
N LYS A 329 -7.56 41.31 7.16
CA LYS A 329 -7.67 42.72 6.75
C LYS A 329 -8.85 43.11 5.85
N LYS A 330 -10.01 43.27 6.51
CA LYS A 330 -10.61 44.60 6.73
C LYS A 330 -11.73 44.46 7.77
N GLU A 331 -11.56 45.16 8.89
CA GLU A 331 -12.39 45.13 10.11
C GLU A 331 -12.04 44.03 11.12
N ASN A 332 -11.87 44.46 12.37
CA ASN A 332 -11.48 43.68 13.55
C ASN A 332 -12.58 42.68 13.98
N ILE A 333 -13.00 41.81 13.07
CA ILE A 333 -13.98 40.77 13.34
C ILE A 333 -13.23 39.45 13.37
N GLN A 334 -12.66 39.10 14.52
CA GLN A 334 -12.05 37.81 14.78
C GLN A 334 -13.14 36.75 14.97
N SER A 335 -13.89 36.46 13.92
CA SER A 335 -14.90 35.39 13.91
C SER A 335 -14.31 34.15 13.27
N LYS A 336 -13.89 33.19 14.11
CA LYS A 336 -13.47 31.86 13.65
C LYS A 336 -14.71 31.11 13.14
N LEU A 337 -14.83 30.97 11.82
CA LEU A 337 -15.85 30.10 11.23
C LEU A 337 -15.41 28.64 11.42
N LEU A 338 -16.26 27.83 12.03
CA LEU A 338 -16.08 26.40 12.18
C LEU A 338 -16.96 25.68 11.17
N LEU A 339 -16.37 24.82 10.32
CA LEU A 339 -17.15 23.99 9.41
C LEU A 339 -17.90 22.92 10.19
N LEU A 340 -19.22 23.09 10.34
CA LEU A 340 -20.08 22.14 11.06
C LEU A 340 -20.47 20.95 10.18
N TYR A 341 -20.88 21.23 8.94
CA TYR A 341 -21.47 20.26 8.01
C TYR A 341 -21.07 20.55 6.57
N ARG A 342 -20.82 19.51 5.78
CA ARG A 342 -20.63 19.56 4.33
C ARG A 342 -21.35 18.37 3.68
N GLY A 343 -22.30 18.63 2.78
CA GLY A 343 -23.13 17.59 2.18
C GLY A 343 -22.37 16.48 1.44
N SER A 344 -21.29 16.80 0.73
CA SER A 344 -20.43 15.81 0.07
C SER A 344 -19.75 14.84 1.04
N ARG A 345 -19.39 15.32 2.24
CA ARG A 345 -18.67 14.56 3.27
C ARG A 345 -19.61 13.85 4.24
N ASP A 346 -20.65 14.55 4.68
CA ASP A 346 -21.51 14.13 5.79
C ASP A 346 -22.81 13.47 5.31
N GLY A 347 -23.16 13.62 4.02
CA GLY A 347 -24.41 13.14 3.43
C GLY A 347 -25.45 14.25 3.28
N PHE A 348 -26.29 14.17 2.25
CA PHE A 348 -27.30 15.19 1.93
C PHE A 348 -28.64 15.00 2.65
N ALA A 349 -28.79 14.00 3.52
CA ALA A 349 -30.04 13.80 4.23
C ALA A 349 -30.19 14.83 5.37
N SER A 350 -31.43 15.25 5.64
CA SER A 350 -31.76 16.17 6.74
C SER A 350 -31.19 15.69 8.08
N LYS A 351 -31.24 14.38 8.37
CA LYS A 351 -30.67 13.80 9.59
C LYS A 351 -29.16 14.04 9.72
N ASP A 352 -28.42 14.06 8.61
CA ASP A 352 -26.97 14.22 8.60
C ASP A 352 -26.63 15.68 8.95
N PHE A 353 -27.39 16.62 8.39
CA PHE A 353 -27.32 18.04 8.74
C PHE A 353 -27.66 18.28 10.22
N HIS A 354 -28.81 17.82 10.69
CA HIS A 354 -29.25 18.02 12.08
C HIS A 354 -28.27 17.40 13.09
N SER A 355 -27.70 16.23 12.79
CA SER A 355 -26.70 15.60 13.66
C SER A 355 -25.45 16.45 13.93
N LYS A 356 -25.15 17.39 13.01
CA LYS A 356 -23.97 18.26 13.06
C LYS A 356 -24.28 19.68 13.49
N CYS A 357 -25.41 20.22 13.04
CA CYS A 357 -25.74 21.64 13.13
C CYS A 357 -26.69 21.99 14.28
N ASP A 358 -27.43 21.03 14.84
CA ASP A 358 -28.35 21.30 15.94
C ASP A 358 -27.63 21.84 17.18
N GLY A 359 -28.18 22.91 17.76
CA GLY A 359 -27.66 23.55 18.97
C GLY A 359 -26.30 24.26 18.81
N LYS A 360 -25.79 24.46 17.58
CA LYS A 360 -24.45 25.06 17.35
C LYS A 360 -24.43 26.59 17.29
N GLY A 361 -25.57 27.25 17.51
CA GLY A 361 -25.69 28.71 17.49
C GLY A 361 -25.89 29.28 16.08
N PRO A 362 -25.50 30.55 15.84
CA PRO A 362 -25.59 31.18 14.54
C PRO A 362 -24.84 30.41 13.45
N THR A 363 -25.42 30.28 12.28
CA THR A 363 -24.81 29.55 11.15
C THR A 363 -24.93 30.31 9.84
N VAL A 364 -23.92 30.17 8.99
CA VAL A 364 -23.96 30.53 7.58
C VAL A 364 -23.97 29.23 6.79
N THR A 365 -24.96 29.05 5.93
CA THR A 365 -25.10 27.88 5.06
C THR A 365 -24.76 28.28 3.64
N VAL A 366 -23.82 27.57 3.01
CA VAL A 366 -23.46 27.75 1.59
C VAL A 366 -23.92 26.53 0.80
N VAL A 367 -24.63 26.76 -0.29
CA VAL A 367 -25.15 25.73 -1.20
C VAL A 367 -24.58 25.94 -2.59
N LEU A 368 -24.02 24.87 -3.16
CA LEU A 368 -23.67 24.78 -4.58
C LEU A 368 -24.73 23.94 -5.29
N SER A 369 -25.36 24.49 -6.33
CA SER A 369 -26.29 23.74 -7.18
C SER A 369 -25.55 23.15 -8.36
N ASP A 370 -25.46 21.82 -8.43
CA ASP A 370 -24.75 21.12 -9.52
C ASP A 370 -25.38 21.36 -10.89
N LYS A 371 -26.71 21.35 -10.97
CA LYS A 371 -27.44 21.45 -12.25
C LYS A 371 -27.36 22.85 -12.88
N TYR A 372 -27.22 23.89 -12.06
CA TYR A 372 -27.35 25.28 -12.51
C TYR A 372 -26.17 26.17 -12.12
N SER A 373 -25.13 25.59 -11.52
CA SER A 373 -23.89 26.27 -11.10
C SER A 373 -24.08 27.50 -10.22
N HIS A 374 -25.22 27.59 -9.50
CA HIS A 374 -25.50 28.66 -8.55
C HIS A 374 -24.76 28.41 -7.23
N VAL A 375 -24.19 29.47 -6.65
CA VAL A 375 -23.69 29.49 -5.27
C VAL A 375 -24.52 30.49 -4.50
N PHE A 376 -25.31 29.99 -3.57
CA PHE A 376 -26.24 30.77 -2.76
C PHE A 376 -26.28 30.21 -1.34
N GLY A 377 -27.02 30.85 -0.46
CA GLY A 377 -27.05 30.42 0.92
C GLY A 377 -27.94 31.27 1.80
N GLY A 378 -27.81 31.04 3.10
CA GLY A 378 -28.55 31.79 4.10
C GLY A 378 -27.77 31.90 5.40
N TYR A 379 -28.12 32.91 6.17
CA TYR A 379 -27.67 33.09 7.54
C TYR A 379 -28.87 33.02 8.47
N THR A 380 -28.67 32.38 9.63
CA THR A 380 -29.58 32.44 10.78
C THR A 380 -28.76 32.70 12.03
N SER A 381 -29.25 33.59 12.88
CA SER A 381 -28.73 33.82 14.23
C SER A 381 -29.23 32.76 15.23
N LEU A 382 -30.33 32.08 14.89
CA LEU A 382 -30.92 31.05 15.74
C LEU A 382 -30.25 29.68 15.53
N PRO A 383 -30.04 28.89 16.61
CA PRO A 383 -29.56 27.52 16.49
C PRO A 383 -30.61 26.62 15.83
N TRP A 384 -30.13 25.72 14.97
CA TRP A 384 -30.92 24.62 14.42
C TRP A 384 -31.42 23.69 15.53
N THR A 385 -32.57 23.06 15.28
CA THR A 385 -33.18 22.06 16.17
C THR A 385 -33.92 21.03 15.33
N SER A 386 -33.94 19.79 15.81
CA SER A 386 -34.78 18.70 15.30
C SER A 386 -36.24 18.77 15.79
N GLU A 387 -36.57 19.77 16.62
CA GLU A 387 -37.95 20.02 17.04
C GLU A 387 -38.81 20.50 15.86
N ALA A 388 -40.03 19.98 15.77
CA ALA A 388 -40.97 20.38 14.73
C ALA A 388 -41.47 21.82 14.96
N GLY A 389 -41.40 22.66 13.93
CA GLY A 389 -41.94 24.02 13.94
C GLY A 389 -41.05 25.02 13.21
N TRP A 390 -41.62 26.19 12.90
CA TRP A 390 -40.89 27.31 12.32
C TRP A 390 -40.40 28.25 13.43
N LYS A 391 -39.24 28.88 13.23
CA LYS A 391 -38.72 29.92 14.12
C LYS A 391 -38.61 31.24 13.35
N SER A 392 -39.06 32.33 13.96
CA SER A 392 -38.89 33.68 13.39
C SER A 392 -37.53 34.24 13.81
N ASP A 393 -36.72 34.64 12.83
CA ASP A 393 -35.43 35.29 13.03
C ASP A 393 -35.37 36.56 12.17
N ALA A 394 -35.57 37.72 12.81
CA ALA A 394 -35.55 39.01 12.12
C ALA A 394 -34.17 39.37 11.52
N THR A 395 -33.11 38.67 11.93
CA THR A 395 -31.74 38.90 11.43
C THR A 395 -31.34 37.91 10.33
N ALA A 396 -32.18 36.91 10.06
CA ALA A 396 -31.91 35.95 9.01
C ALA A 396 -32.02 36.59 7.62
N PHE A 397 -31.19 36.11 6.71
CA PHE A 397 -31.16 36.59 5.33
C PHE A 397 -30.72 35.48 4.38
N LEU A 398 -31.17 35.56 3.14
CA LEU A 398 -30.67 34.76 2.03
C LEU A 398 -29.69 35.58 1.21
N TYR A 399 -28.78 34.90 0.53
CA TYR A 399 -27.82 35.56 -0.36
C TYR A 399 -27.51 34.70 -1.59
N LEU A 400 -27.14 35.38 -2.66
CA LEU A 400 -26.57 34.83 -3.88
C LEU A 400 -25.14 35.32 -4.00
N LEU A 401 -24.17 34.41 -4.09
CA LEU A 401 -22.75 34.74 -4.32
C LEU A 401 -22.38 34.62 -5.80
N ARG A 402 -22.96 33.64 -6.50
CA ARG A 402 -22.70 33.40 -7.93
C ARG A 402 -23.93 32.84 -8.61
N SER A 403 -24.32 33.45 -9.73
CA SER A 403 -25.36 32.89 -10.60
C SER A 403 -24.75 32.20 -11.81
N GLY A 404 -25.18 30.97 -12.11
CA GLY A 404 -24.86 30.33 -13.38
C GLY A 404 -25.52 30.99 -14.59
N LYS A 405 -26.47 31.90 -14.38
CA LYS A 405 -27.16 32.69 -15.42
C LYS A 405 -26.60 34.10 -15.59
N GLY A 406 -25.61 34.49 -14.78
CA GLY A 406 -24.98 35.82 -14.84
C GLY A 406 -25.63 36.91 -13.99
N ASP A 407 -26.61 36.57 -13.15
CA ASP A 407 -27.17 37.52 -12.17
C ASP A 407 -26.08 37.98 -11.19
N LYS A 408 -26.19 39.24 -10.75
CA LYS A 408 -25.24 39.84 -9.80
C LYS A 408 -25.45 39.26 -8.39
N PRO A 409 -24.39 39.21 -7.56
CA PRO A 409 -24.53 38.85 -6.15
C PRO A 409 -25.53 39.77 -5.45
N GLU A 410 -26.42 39.19 -4.64
CA GLU A 410 -27.53 39.90 -4.00
C GLU A 410 -27.82 39.32 -2.61
N LYS A 411 -28.35 40.15 -1.70
CA LYS A 411 -28.77 39.77 -0.35
C LYS A 411 -30.25 40.11 -0.17
N TRP A 412 -31.04 39.14 0.26
CA TRP A 412 -32.46 39.29 0.58
C TRP A 412 -32.67 39.17 2.08
N VAL A 413 -33.17 40.23 2.69
CA VAL A 413 -33.57 40.25 4.11
C VAL A 413 -35.04 39.88 4.24
N ILE A 414 -35.44 39.34 5.40
CA ILE A 414 -36.84 39.00 5.66
C ILE A 414 -37.66 40.29 5.78
N ASN A 415 -38.74 40.39 5.00
CA ASN A 415 -39.71 41.47 5.12
C ASN A 415 -40.65 41.15 6.30
N THR A 416 -40.70 42.05 7.29
CA THR A 416 -41.44 41.91 8.56
C THR A 416 -42.96 41.71 8.44
N ASN A 417 -43.52 41.70 7.21
CA ASN A 417 -44.94 41.52 6.93
C ASN A 417 -45.26 40.23 6.15
N TYR A 418 -44.27 39.38 5.81
CA TYR A 418 -44.43 38.18 4.98
C TYR A 418 -43.72 36.94 5.55
N GLU A 419 -43.53 36.87 6.88
CA GLU A 419 -42.81 35.77 7.57
C GLU A 419 -43.39 34.37 7.30
N ASN A 420 -44.62 34.28 6.78
CA ASN A 420 -45.33 33.03 6.47
C ASN A 420 -45.33 32.64 4.97
N GLN A 421 -44.53 33.27 4.11
CA GLN A 421 -44.56 33.04 2.65
C GLN A 421 -43.20 32.62 2.04
N ALA A 422 -42.29 32.06 2.84
CA ALA A 422 -41.04 31.49 2.34
C ALA A 422 -41.19 30.02 1.96
#